data_AF-A0A5B0P2T0-F1
#
_entry.id   AF-A0A5B0P2T0-F1
#
_cell.length_a   1.000
_cell.length_b   1.000
_cell.length_c   1.000
_cell.angle_alpha   90.00
_cell.angle_beta   90.00
_cell.angle_gamma   90.00
#
_symmetry.space_group_name_H-M   'P 1'
#
loop_
_entity.id
_entity.type
_entity.pdbx_description
1 polymer ?
#
loop_
_entity_poly.entity_id
_entity_poly.type
_entity_poly.pdbx_seq_one_letter_code
_entity_poly.pdbx_strand_id
1 'polypeptide(L)'
;MCQRMVPGGERAATRAADKRLRSRIAHLRIQTISHYARPSAGDANRQRSIIDQQLVDLRARDPTYRRAFYRLIIQLDNELFGETMYTDLDLDRIRIPTQEEVEAQMAVMAQG
;
A
#
# COMPACT_ATOMS: atom_id res chain seq x y z
N MET A 1 -13.08 -20.28 -37.91
CA MET A 1 -12.31 -21.09 -36.94
C MET A 1 -12.34 -20.33 -35.61
N CYS A 2 -13.21 -20.72 -34.67
CA CYS A 2 -13.27 -20.08 -33.36
C CYS A 2 -12.13 -20.61 -32.49
N GLN A 3 -11.09 -19.79 -32.28
CA GLN A 3 -10.02 -20.11 -31.33
C GLN A 3 -10.58 -19.89 -29.92
N ARG A 4 -10.97 -21.00 -29.28
CA ARG A 4 -11.46 -21.04 -27.91
C ARG A 4 -10.27 -20.71 -26.99
N MET A 5 -10.17 -19.45 -26.53
CA MET A 5 -9.19 -19.05 -25.53
C MET A 5 -9.41 -19.88 -24.27
N VAL A 6 -8.37 -20.63 -23.87
CA VAL A 6 -8.42 -21.51 -22.71
C VAL A 6 -8.31 -20.64 -21.45
N PRO A 7 -9.31 -20.64 -20.55
CA PRO A 7 -9.36 -19.79 -19.36
C PRO A 7 -8.25 -20.07 -18.31
N GLY A 8 -7.39 -21.05 -18.57
CA GLY A 8 -6.21 -21.37 -17.75
C GLY A 8 -4.99 -20.49 -18.01
N GLY A 9 -4.87 -19.92 -19.22
CA GLY A 9 -3.70 -19.12 -19.63
C GLY A 9 -3.63 -17.76 -18.91
N GLU A 10 -4.75 -17.05 -18.85
CA GLU A 10 -4.86 -15.78 -18.11
C GLU A 10 -4.61 -15.98 -16.62
N ARG A 11 -5.22 -17.00 -16.00
CA ARG A 11 -5.03 -17.31 -14.58
C ARG A 11 -3.58 -17.64 -14.22
N ALA A 12 -2.84 -18.30 -15.12
CA ALA A 12 -1.42 -18.58 -14.94
C ALA A 12 -0.56 -17.32 -15.09
N ALA A 13 -0.90 -16.44 -16.04
CA ALA A 13 -0.22 -15.16 -16.25
C ALA A 13 -0.43 -14.20 -15.07
N THR A 14 -1.66 -14.09 -14.54
CA THR A 14 -1.98 -13.29 -13.35
C THR A 14 -1.21 -13.78 -12.12
N ARG A 15 -1.16 -15.10 -11.89
CA ARG A 15 -0.34 -15.68 -10.81
C ARG A 15 1.15 -15.40 -10.96
N ALA A 16 1.66 -15.35 -12.19
CA ALA A 16 3.06 -15.02 -12.45
C ALA A 16 3.36 -13.53 -12.23
N ALA A 17 2.44 -12.64 -12.62
CA ALA A 17 2.53 -11.21 -12.36
C ALA A 17 2.48 -10.89 -10.86
N ASP A 18 1.58 -11.54 -10.13
CA ASP A 18 1.44 -11.46 -8.67
C ASP A 18 2.71 -11.95 -7.95
N LYS A 19 3.30 -13.06 -8.39
CA LYS A 19 4.62 -13.49 -7.88
C LYS A 19 5.71 -12.43 -8.11
N ARG A 20 5.75 -11.80 -9.29
CA ARG A 20 6.72 -10.75 -9.60
C ARG A 20 6.51 -9.51 -8.72
N LEU A 21 5.27 -9.11 -8.48
CA LEU A 21 4.95 -7.98 -7.60
C LEU A 21 5.37 -8.26 -6.16
N ARG A 22 5.02 -9.44 -5.62
CA ARG A 22 5.46 -9.86 -4.28
C ARG A 22 6.99 -9.88 -4.16
N SER A 23 7.69 -10.34 -5.19
CA SER A 23 9.16 -10.28 -5.23
C SER A 23 9.69 -8.85 -5.24
N ARG A 24 9.06 -7.92 -5.97
CA ARG A 24 9.45 -6.49 -5.99
C ARG A 24 9.20 -5.82 -4.64
N ILE A 25 8.06 -6.08 -4.00
CA ILE A 25 7.76 -5.55 -2.66
C ILE A 25 8.71 -6.13 -1.63
N ALA A 26 8.97 -7.45 -1.67
CA ALA A 26 9.96 -8.07 -0.79
C ALA A 26 11.36 -7.48 -1.01
N HIS A 27 11.75 -7.23 -2.26
CA HIS A 27 13.02 -6.59 -2.60
C HIS A 27 13.10 -5.16 -2.06
N LEU A 28 12.08 -4.33 -2.27
CA LEU A 28 12.01 -2.97 -1.72
C LEU A 28 12.11 -3.00 -0.20
N ARG A 29 11.35 -3.87 0.48
CA ARG A 29 11.40 -4.04 1.94
C ARG A 29 12.80 -4.45 2.43
N ILE A 30 13.44 -5.40 1.77
CA ILE A 30 14.81 -5.84 2.11
C ILE A 30 15.80 -4.70 1.90
N GLN A 31 15.71 -3.96 0.79
CA GLN A 31 16.58 -2.82 0.55
C GLN A 31 16.35 -1.70 1.58
N THR A 32 15.10 -1.40 1.94
CA THR A 32 14.77 -0.43 2.98
C THR A 32 15.39 -0.81 4.34
N ILE A 33 15.27 -2.08 4.75
CA ILE A 33 15.84 -2.56 6.03
C ILE A 33 17.38 -2.65 5.95
N SER A 34 17.95 -3.08 4.83
CA SER A 34 19.40 -3.15 4.65
C SER A 34 20.04 -1.76 4.71
N HIS A 35 19.40 -0.76 4.11
CA HIS A 35 19.81 0.64 4.16
C HIS A 35 19.61 1.26 5.56
N TYR A 36 18.59 0.82 6.31
CA TYR A 36 18.43 1.15 7.73
C TYR A 36 19.58 0.59 8.60
N ALA A 37 20.01 -0.64 8.35
CA ALA A 37 21.06 -1.28 9.14
C ALA A 37 22.48 -0.76 8.83
N ARG A 38 22.67 -0.02 7.72
CA ARG A 38 23.95 0.55 7.28
C ARG A 38 23.78 1.96 6.70
N PRO A 39 23.69 3.00 7.55
CA PRO A 39 23.45 4.37 7.10
C PRO A 39 24.64 4.90 6.28
N SER A 40 24.35 5.47 5.10
CA SER A 40 25.24 6.42 4.41
C SER A 40 24.58 7.80 4.42
N ALA A 41 25.37 8.84 4.63
CA ALA A 41 24.89 10.20 4.90
C ALA A 41 24.33 10.87 3.63
N GLY A 42 23.19 11.55 3.76
CA GLY A 42 22.71 12.46 2.72
C GLY A 42 21.19 12.63 2.69
N ASP A 43 20.50 11.88 1.83
CA ASP A 43 19.15 12.25 1.39
C ASP A 43 18.03 11.24 1.74
N ALA A 44 18.38 10.03 2.14
CA ALA A 44 17.41 9.00 2.53
C ALA A 44 16.63 9.33 3.82
N ASN A 45 17.01 10.41 4.53
CA ASN A 45 16.47 10.74 5.86
C ASN A 45 15.13 11.49 5.83
N ARG A 46 14.81 12.23 4.75
CA ARG A 46 13.67 13.17 4.73
C ARG A 46 12.31 12.51 4.46
N GLN A 47 12.24 11.52 3.57
CA GLN A 47 11.00 10.75 3.37
C GLN A 47 10.69 9.87 4.60
N ARG A 48 11.75 9.41 5.28
CA ARG A 48 11.65 8.58 6.47
C ARG A 48 11.20 9.36 7.70
N SER A 49 11.73 10.57 7.91
CA SER A 49 11.26 11.43 8.99
C SER A 49 9.76 11.76 8.88
N ILE A 50 9.24 11.88 7.65
CA ILE A 50 7.80 12.07 7.41
C ILE A 50 7.00 10.84 7.85
N ILE A 51 7.43 9.64 7.46
CA ILE A 51 6.77 8.38 7.86
C ILE A 51 6.86 8.18 9.38
N ASP A 52 8.04 8.40 9.96
CA ASP A 52 8.27 8.22 11.40
C ASP A 52 7.43 9.19 12.23
N GLN A 53 7.37 10.48 11.83
CA GLN A 53 6.50 11.46 12.46
C GLN A 53 5.04 11.00 12.42
N GLN A 54 4.60 10.49 11.28
CA GLN A 54 3.24 10.03 11.10
C GLN A 54 2.90 8.79 11.92
N LEU A 55 3.85 7.87 12.09
CA LEU A 55 3.71 6.71 12.99
C LEU A 55 3.68 7.10 14.46
N VAL A 56 4.39 8.18 14.84
CA VAL A 56 4.31 8.76 16.18
C VAL A 56 2.95 9.42 16.39
N ASP A 57 2.48 10.23 15.44
CA ASP A 57 1.18 10.90 15.48
C ASP A 57 0.05 9.87 15.57
N LEU A 58 0.09 8.81 14.76
CA LEU A 58 -0.89 7.72 14.81
C LEU A 58 -0.88 7.01 16.15
N ARG A 59 0.28 6.80 16.79
CA ARG A 59 0.36 6.18 18.11
C ARG A 59 -0.31 7.00 19.21
N ALA A 60 -0.34 8.33 19.06
CA ALA A 60 -1.04 9.21 19.98
C ALA A 60 -2.58 9.22 19.78
N ARG A 61 -3.07 8.68 18.65
CA ARG A 61 -4.51 8.60 18.35
C ARG A 61 -5.18 7.44 19.07
N ASP A 62 -6.50 7.55 19.26
CA ASP A 62 -7.29 6.49 19.87
C ASP A 62 -7.25 5.19 19.02
N PRO A 63 -7.46 4.01 19.64
CA PRO A 63 -7.46 2.73 18.92
C PRO A 63 -8.44 2.66 17.75
N THR A 64 -9.61 3.30 17.86
CA THR A 64 -10.67 3.34 16.85
C THR A 64 -10.22 4.14 15.63
N TYR A 65 -9.66 5.33 15.85
CA TYR A 65 -9.06 6.14 14.79
C TYR A 65 -7.97 5.36 14.06
N ARG A 66 -7.03 4.75 14.79
CA ARG A 66 -5.96 3.94 14.17
C ARG A 66 -6.52 2.81 13.32
N ARG A 67 -7.53 2.10 13.81
CA ARG A 67 -8.17 0.99 13.08
C ARG A 67 -8.86 1.47 11.81
N ALA A 68 -9.56 2.60 11.87
CA ALA A 68 -10.18 3.23 10.70
C ALA A 68 -9.13 3.68 9.67
N PHE A 69 -8.07 4.35 10.12
CA PHE A 69 -6.95 4.77 9.28
C PHE A 69 -6.30 3.59 8.54
N TYR A 70 -5.93 2.52 9.26
CA TYR A 70 -5.31 1.36 8.61
C TYR A 70 -6.25 0.63 7.65
N ARG A 71 -7.56 0.65 7.90
CA ARG A 71 -8.55 0.09 6.98
C ARG A 71 -8.59 0.86 5.66
N LEU A 72 -8.54 2.19 5.72
CA LEU A 72 -8.45 3.04 4.51
C LEU A 72 -7.14 2.81 3.75
N ILE A 73 -6.02 2.70 4.46
CA ILE A 73 -4.72 2.36 3.83
C ILE A 73 -4.80 1.03 3.08
N ILE A 74 -5.39 0.00 3.69
CA ILE A 74 -5.54 -1.31 3.04
C ILE A 74 -6.51 -1.24 1.85
N GLN A 75 -7.61 -0.48 1.94
CA GLN A 75 -8.51 -0.29 0.81
C GLN A 75 -7.81 0.41 -0.35
N LEU A 76 -7.09 1.50 -0.06
CA LEU A 76 -6.35 2.24 -1.07
C LEU A 76 -5.24 1.40 -1.70
N ASP A 77 -4.52 0.60 -0.91
CA ASP A 77 -3.51 -0.34 -1.40
C ASP A 77 -4.13 -1.37 -2.37
N ASN A 78 -5.28 -1.93 -2.04
CA ASN A 78 -5.99 -2.87 -2.92
C ASN A 78 -6.53 -2.20 -4.19
N GLU A 79 -7.09 -0.99 -4.08
CA GLU A 79 -7.62 -0.23 -5.22
C GLU A 79 -6.53 0.17 -6.21
N LEU A 80 -5.36 0.56 -5.70
CA LEU A 80 -4.24 1.01 -6.52
C LEU A 80 -3.44 -0.15 -7.05
N PHE A 81 -3.02 -1.08 -6.19
CA PHE A 81 -2.01 -2.08 -6.51
C PHE A 81 -2.56 -3.49 -6.66
N GLY A 82 -3.88 -3.69 -6.57
CA GLY A 82 -4.52 -5.01 -6.64
C GLY A 82 -4.17 -5.79 -7.92
N GLU A 83 -4.85 -5.49 -9.03
CA GLU A 83 -4.52 -6.09 -10.35
C GLU A 83 -3.93 -5.07 -11.34
N THR A 84 -3.81 -3.80 -10.94
CA THR A 84 -3.36 -2.69 -11.78
C THR A 84 -1.84 -2.76 -12.02
N MET A 85 -1.42 -2.65 -13.28
CA MET A 85 0.00 -2.51 -13.59
C MET A 85 0.51 -1.11 -13.23
N TYR A 86 1.80 -0.99 -12.94
CA TYR A 86 2.41 0.29 -12.55
C TYR A 86 2.21 1.42 -13.60
N THR A 87 2.16 1.07 -14.88
CA THR A 87 1.93 2.02 -15.98
C THR A 87 0.52 2.61 -15.98
N ASP A 88 -0.42 1.91 -15.35
CA ASP A 88 -1.84 2.26 -15.32
C ASP A 88 -2.24 2.80 -13.94
N LEU A 89 -1.26 3.03 -13.04
CA LEU A 89 -1.49 3.63 -11.74
C LEU A 89 -1.82 5.10 -11.90
N ASP A 90 -2.96 5.47 -11.35
CA ASP A 90 -3.29 6.86 -11.09
C ASP A 90 -2.48 7.36 -9.88
N LEU A 91 -1.37 8.04 -10.17
CA LEU A 91 -0.46 8.55 -9.16
C LEU A 91 -1.10 9.61 -8.26
N ASP A 92 -2.12 10.32 -8.74
CA ASP A 92 -2.82 11.37 -7.98
C ASP A 92 -3.67 10.77 -6.85
N ARG A 93 -4.01 9.48 -6.97
CA ARG A 93 -4.69 8.72 -5.92
C ARG A 93 -3.74 8.15 -4.87
N ILE A 94 -2.42 8.13 -5.11
CA ILE A 94 -1.42 7.70 -4.11
C ILE A 94 -1.27 8.83 -3.07
N ARG A 95 -2.12 8.81 -2.06
CA ARG A 95 -2.07 9.76 -0.95
C ARG A 95 -2.43 9.11 0.37
N ILE A 96 -2.16 9.84 1.43
CA ILE A 96 -2.52 9.43 2.78
C ILE A 96 -3.99 9.83 3.03
N PRO A 97 -4.79 8.98 3.71
CA PRO A 97 -6.12 9.36 4.15
C PRO A 97 -6.11 10.64 4.98
N THR A 98 -7.04 11.53 4.65
CA THR A 98 -7.30 12.78 5.39
C THR A 98 -8.01 12.51 6.71
N GLN A 99 -8.02 13.50 7.60
CA GLN A 99 -8.70 13.41 8.89
C GLN A 99 -10.19 13.10 8.70
N GLU A 100 -10.84 13.80 7.78
CA GLU A 100 -12.26 13.68 7.46
C GLU A 100 -12.61 12.28 6.95
N GLU A 101 -11.75 11.69 6.11
CA GLU A 101 -11.94 10.32 5.62
C GLU A 101 -11.85 9.29 6.74
N VAL A 102 -10.91 9.49 7.68
CA VAL A 102 -10.76 8.59 8.84
C VAL A 102 -11.98 8.69 9.76
N GLU A 103 -12.47 9.91 10.03
CA GLU A 103 -13.67 10.13 10.84
C GLU A 103 -14.92 9.51 10.21
N ALA A 104 -15.10 9.68 8.89
CA ALA A 104 -16.18 9.03 8.14
C ALA A 104 -16.07 7.49 8.25
N GLN A 105 -14.86 6.94 8.13
CA GLN A 105 -14.63 5.51 8.26
C GLN A 105 -14.89 5.01 9.70
N MET A 106 -14.60 5.80 10.72
CA MET A 106 -14.96 5.50 12.11
C MET A 106 -16.49 5.44 12.28
N ALA A 107 -17.23 6.38 11.68
CA ALA A 107 -18.69 6.40 11.74
C ALA A 107 -19.30 5.16 11.06
N VAL A 108 -18.74 4.70 9.94
CA VAL A 108 -19.14 3.44 9.28
C VAL A 108 -18.85 2.24 10.18
N MET A 109 -17.69 2.21 10.83
CA MET A 109 -17.30 1.13 11.74
C MET A 109 -18.11 1.07 13.03
N ALA A 110 -18.77 2.16 13.43
CA ALA A 110 -19.64 2.19 14.60
C ALA A 110 -21.06 1.64 14.32
N GLN A 111 -21.44 1.51 13.03
CA GLN A 111 -22.77 1.09 12.59
C GLN A 111 -22.89 -0.41 12.30
N GLY A 112 -21.78 -1.17 12.37
CA GLY A 112 -21.74 -2.61 12.10
C GLY A 112 -20.82 -3.35 13.06
#